data_AF-A0A7R9DU77-F1
#
_entry.id   AF-A0A7R9DU77-F1
#
_cell.length_a   1.000
_cell.length_b   1.000
_cell.length_c   1.000
_cell.angle_alpha   90.00
_cell.angle_beta   90.00
_cell.angle_gamma   90.00
#
_symmetry.space_group_name_H-M   'P 1'
#
loop_
_entity.id
_entity.type
_entity.pdbx_description
1 polymer ?
#
loop_
_entity_poly.entity_id
_entity_poly.type
_entity_poly.pdbx_seq_one_letter_code
_entity_poly.pdbx_strand_id
1 'polypeptide(L)'
;MLGIPLLPRPAAKFFNGLINDTLEARQRQNIIRPDMIHLLLQARKAELKEQDGKLSDEDIAAQAFLFFLAGFDTTSTLLCFITYLLAVHDGIQDRLQAEIEQVLENAGGKTTYEDLHAMKYLDQVVSGECQ
;
A
#
# COMPACT_ATOMS: atom_id res chain seq x y z
N MET A 1 -14.64 16.44 16.79
CA MET A 1 -13.21 16.06 16.72
C MET A 1 -12.38 17.15 17.38
N LEU A 2 -11.39 16.78 18.21
CA LEU A 2 -10.80 17.61 19.27
C LEU A 2 -9.84 18.74 18.82
N GLY A 3 -9.84 19.16 17.54
CA GLY A 3 -9.00 20.26 17.04
C GLY A 3 -7.47 20.03 17.10
N ILE A 4 -7.04 18.84 17.54
CA ILE A 4 -5.63 18.45 17.57
C ILE A 4 -5.26 17.89 16.18
N PRO A 5 -4.22 18.42 15.53
CA PRO A 5 -3.77 17.91 14.25
C PRO A 5 -3.23 16.48 14.43
N LEU A 6 -3.68 15.56 13.56
CA LEU A 6 -3.28 14.15 13.56
C LEU A 6 -1.77 13.97 13.36
N LEU A 7 -1.12 14.94 12.71
CA LEU A 7 0.30 14.93 12.40
C LEU A 7 1.03 16.17 12.91
N PRO A 8 2.34 16.03 13.22
CA PRO A 8 3.23 17.17 13.32
C PRO A 8 3.21 18.02 12.04
N ARG A 9 3.17 19.35 12.18
CA ARG A 9 3.14 20.29 11.06
C ARG A 9 4.23 20.06 10.01
N PRO A 10 5.50 19.72 10.37
CA PRO A 10 6.54 19.44 9.38
C PRO A 10 6.20 18.22 8.50
N ALA A 11 5.67 17.15 9.10
CA ALA A 11 5.29 15.93 8.38
C ALA A 11 4.11 16.17 7.44
N ALA A 12 3.08 16.90 7.91
CA ALA A 12 1.94 17.28 7.08
C ALA A 12 2.36 18.15 5.88
N LYS A 13 3.24 19.13 6.10
CA LYS A 13 3.77 19.99 5.03
C LYS A 13 4.59 19.20 4.02
N PHE A 14 5.44 18.29 4.49
CA PHE A 14 6.23 17.41 3.62
C PHE A 14 5.32 16.52 2.75
N PHE A 15 4.33 15.87 3.35
CA PHE A 15 3.43 14.96 2.63
C PHE A 15 2.60 15.71 1.58
N ASN A 16 2.01 16.86 1.96
CA ASN A 16 1.25 17.68 1.02
C ASN A 16 2.13 18.18 -0.13
N GLY A 17 3.38 18.61 0.15
CA GLY A 17 4.34 18.98 -0.87
C GLY A 17 4.62 17.83 -1.85
N LEU A 18 4.89 16.63 -1.32
CA LEU A 18 5.19 15.45 -2.14
C LEU A 18 4.02 15.04 -3.05
N ILE A 19 2.78 15.07 -2.54
CA ILE A 19 1.61 14.75 -3.36
C ILE A 19 1.38 15.84 -4.41
N ASN A 20 1.47 17.12 -4.06
CA ASN A 20 1.28 18.22 -5.00
C ASN A 20 2.33 18.19 -6.12
N ASP A 21 3.61 18.02 -5.77
CA ASP A 21 4.70 17.88 -6.74
C ASP A 21 4.47 16.69 -7.68
N THR A 22 3.96 15.57 -7.12
CA THR A 22 3.61 14.38 -7.91
C THR A 22 2.44 14.64 -8.85
N LEU A 23 1.40 15.33 -8.40
CA LEU A 23 0.24 15.71 -9.22
C LEU A 23 0.66 16.64 -10.36
N GLU A 24 1.46 17.66 -10.06
CA GLU A 24 1.97 18.60 -11.05
C GLU A 24 2.86 17.91 -12.10
N ALA A 25 3.80 17.08 -11.65
CA ALA A 25 4.70 16.33 -12.55
C ALA A 25 3.91 15.43 -13.50
N ARG A 26 2.90 14.71 -12.99
CA ARG A 26 2.06 13.82 -13.80
C ARG A 26 1.21 14.59 -14.82
N GLN A 27 0.67 15.73 -14.45
CA GLN A 27 -0.12 16.57 -15.36
C GLN A 27 0.76 17.20 -16.46
N ARG A 28 1.92 17.76 -16.09
CA ARG A 28 2.83 18.43 -17.05
C ARG A 28 3.45 17.44 -18.05
N GLN A 29 3.82 16.25 -17.58
CA GLN A 29 4.53 15.25 -18.38
C GLN A 29 3.59 14.20 -19.01
N ASN A 30 2.27 14.31 -18.78
CA ASN A 30 1.28 13.30 -19.20
C ASN A 30 1.64 11.88 -18.74
N ILE A 31 2.14 11.75 -17.51
CA ILE A 31 2.49 10.43 -16.95
C ILE A 31 1.22 9.69 -16.58
N ILE A 32 1.00 8.53 -17.22
CA ILE A 32 -0.06 7.58 -16.87
C ILE A 32 0.58 6.46 -16.06
N ARG A 33 0.22 6.40 -14.79
CA ARG A 33 0.60 5.31 -13.88
C ARG A 33 -0.68 4.79 -13.24
N PRO A 34 -1.07 3.52 -13.45
CA PRO A 34 -2.34 2.98 -12.93
C PRO A 34 -2.22 2.71 -11.42
N ASP A 35 -2.24 3.79 -10.63
CA ASP A 35 -2.24 3.76 -9.18
C ASP A 35 -3.42 4.57 -8.62
N MET A 36 -3.55 4.57 -7.29
CA MET A 36 -4.62 5.27 -6.59
C MET A 36 -4.68 6.78 -6.92
N ILE A 37 -3.54 7.47 -7.05
CA ILE A 37 -3.53 8.89 -7.43
C ILE A 37 -4.13 9.08 -8.82
N HIS A 38 -3.81 8.16 -9.75
CA HIS A 38 -4.40 8.20 -11.07
C HIS A 38 -5.91 7.90 -11.06
N LEU A 39 -6.37 6.98 -10.22
CA LEU A 39 -7.80 6.73 -10.03
C LEU A 39 -8.53 7.97 -9.48
N LEU A 40 -7.95 8.66 -8.49
CA LEU A 40 -8.50 9.91 -7.95
C LEU A 40 -8.53 11.03 -9.01
N LEU A 41 -7.49 11.12 -9.85
CA LEU A 41 -7.47 12.05 -10.99
C LEU A 41 -8.53 11.72 -12.05
N GLN A 42 -8.82 10.44 -12.28
CA GLN A 42 -9.90 10.00 -13.17
C GLN A 42 -11.28 10.29 -12.57
N ALA A 43 -11.47 10.02 -11.28
CA ALA A 43 -12.70 10.34 -10.55
C ALA A 43 -13.03 11.83 -10.64
N ARG A 44 -12.02 12.69 -10.39
CA ARG A 44 -12.13 14.15 -10.58
C ARG A 44 -12.58 14.54 -11.98
N LYS A 45 -12.11 13.85 -13.02
CA LYS A 45 -12.51 14.11 -14.42
C LYS A 45 -13.93 13.63 -14.73
N ALA A 46 -14.39 12.56 -14.10
CA ALA A 46 -15.75 12.04 -14.24
C ALA A 46 -16.78 12.99 -13.61
N GLU A 47 -16.45 13.57 -12.45
CA GLU A 47 -17.25 14.57 -11.75
C GLU A 47 -17.40 15.89 -12.54
N LEU A 48 -16.55 16.19 -13.53
CA LEU A 48 -16.72 17.39 -14.37
C LEU A 48 -18.04 17.41 -15.18
N LYS A 49 -18.77 16.29 -15.26
CA LYS A 49 -20.08 16.21 -15.93
C LYS A 49 -21.25 16.62 -15.02
N GLU A 50 -21.09 16.63 -13.70
CA GLU A 50 -22.09 17.09 -12.74
C GLU A 50 -21.49 18.26 -11.93
N GLN A 51 -22.08 19.46 -12.02
CA GLN A 51 -21.43 20.71 -11.56
C GLN A 51 -21.20 20.83 -10.03
N ASP A 52 -21.53 19.81 -9.24
CA ASP A 52 -21.62 19.88 -7.78
C ASP A 52 -20.73 18.79 -7.15
N GLY A 53 -19.42 19.06 -7.00
CA GLY A 53 -18.48 18.17 -6.31
C GLY A 53 -17.19 17.87 -7.08
N LYS A 54 -16.37 18.88 -7.37
CA LYS A 54 -15.01 18.65 -7.91
C LYS A 54 -14.04 18.33 -6.78
N LEU A 55 -13.42 17.15 -6.80
CA LEU A 55 -12.23 16.86 -5.99
C LEU A 55 -11.13 17.93 -6.20
N SER A 56 -10.79 18.66 -5.14
CA SER A 56 -9.64 19.57 -5.13
C SER A 56 -8.32 18.80 -5.00
N ASP A 57 -7.19 19.46 -5.29
CA ASP A 57 -5.87 18.84 -5.05
C ASP A 57 -5.64 18.58 -3.55
N GLU A 58 -6.23 19.40 -2.67
CA GLU A 58 -6.23 19.18 -1.21
C GLU A 58 -7.02 17.93 -0.83
N ASP A 59 -8.17 17.68 -1.46
CA ASP A 59 -8.95 16.46 -1.23
C ASP A 59 -8.19 15.22 -1.70
N ILE A 60 -7.53 15.28 -2.86
CA ILE A 60 -6.70 14.19 -3.36
C ILE A 60 -5.53 13.92 -2.41
N ALA A 61 -4.86 14.97 -1.91
CA ALA A 61 -3.79 14.84 -0.93
C ALA A 61 -4.29 14.25 0.40
N ALA A 62 -5.44 14.69 0.88
CA ALA A 62 -6.07 14.17 2.10
C ALA A 62 -6.46 12.70 1.96
N GLN A 63 -7.05 12.30 0.83
CA GLN A 63 -7.38 10.90 0.55
C GLN A 63 -6.11 10.05 0.43
N ALA A 64 -5.10 10.51 -0.30
CA ALA A 64 -3.83 9.80 -0.41
C ALA A 64 -3.17 9.60 0.95
N PHE A 65 -3.27 10.61 1.82
CA PHE A 65 -2.77 10.54 3.19
C PHE A 65 -3.54 9.52 4.04
N LEU A 66 -4.87 9.51 3.95
CA LEU A 66 -5.71 8.57 4.69
C LEU A 66 -5.39 7.12 4.32
N PHE A 67 -5.28 6.82 3.02
CA PHE A 67 -4.90 5.49 2.55
C PHE A 67 -3.49 5.08 3.00
N PHE A 68 -2.54 6.02 2.94
CA PHE A 68 -1.18 5.76 3.42
C PHE A 68 -1.18 5.40 4.91
N LEU A 69 -1.83 6.19 5.77
CA LEU A 69 -1.80 5.96 7.21
C LEU A 69 -2.54 4.69 7.61
N ALA A 70 -3.73 4.46 7.05
CA ALA A 70 -4.56 3.29 7.35
C ALA A 70 -3.87 1.97 6.96
N GLY A 71 -3.16 1.97 5.82
CA GLY A 71 -2.40 0.79 5.37
C GLY A 71 -1.06 0.64 6.08
N PHE A 72 -0.36 1.75 6.37
CA PHE A 72 1.00 1.68 6.92
C PHE A 72 1.03 1.16 8.37
N ASP A 73 0.21 1.72 9.26
CA ASP A 73 0.28 1.40 10.69
C ASP A 73 -0.10 -0.05 10.99
N THR A 74 -1.19 -0.51 10.36
CA THR A 74 -1.69 -1.89 10.51
C THR A 74 -0.76 -2.93 9.89
N THR A 75 -0.30 -2.71 8.66
CA THR A 75 0.61 -3.65 7.97
C THR A 75 1.99 -3.67 8.60
N SER A 76 2.56 -2.53 9.02
CA SER A 76 3.87 -2.52 9.69
C SER A 76 3.84 -3.28 11.01
N THR A 77 2.80 -3.08 11.81
CA THR A 77 2.60 -3.82 13.06
C THR A 77 2.47 -5.33 12.81
N LEU A 78 1.66 -5.73 11.82
CA LEU A 78 1.52 -7.14 11.42
C LEU A 78 2.87 -7.75 11.01
N LEU A 79 3.64 -7.07 10.15
CA LEU A 79 4.95 -7.53 9.72
C LEU A 79 5.93 -7.66 10.88
N CYS A 80 5.90 -6.75 11.86
CA CYS A 80 6.71 -6.86 13.07
C CYS A 80 6.38 -8.14 13.86
N PHE A 81 5.09 -8.44 14.05
CA PHE A 81 4.66 -9.66 14.75
C PHE A 81 5.03 -10.93 13.97
N ILE A 82 4.78 -10.97 12.66
CA ILE A 82 5.14 -12.11 11.81
C ILE A 82 6.65 -12.35 11.88
N THR A 83 7.46 -11.30 11.70
CA THR A 83 8.93 -11.42 11.75
C THR A 83 9.39 -11.94 13.11
N TYR A 84 8.79 -11.45 14.19
CA TYR A 84 9.09 -11.94 15.54
C TYR A 84 8.71 -13.42 15.72
N LEU A 85 7.52 -13.83 15.28
CA LEU A 85 7.05 -15.22 15.38
C LEU A 85 7.92 -16.17 14.56
N LEU A 86 8.33 -15.77 13.35
CA LEU A 86 9.25 -16.56 12.53
C LEU A 86 10.60 -16.76 13.24
N ALA A 87 11.16 -15.71 13.85
CA ALA A 87 12.43 -15.77 14.56
C ALA A 87 12.39 -16.60 15.86
N VAL A 88 11.21 -16.81 16.46
CA VAL A 88 11.03 -17.64 17.66
C VAL A 88 10.69 -19.09 17.30
N HIS A 89 10.13 -19.33 16.11
CA HIS A 89 9.66 -20.63 15.65
C HIS A 89 10.40 -21.08 14.39
N ASP A 90 11.66 -21.49 14.55
CA ASP A 90 12.55 -21.90 13.45
C ASP A 90 11.89 -22.91 12.49
N GLY A 91 11.15 -23.90 13.01
CA GLY A 91 10.48 -24.90 12.17
C GLY A 91 9.36 -24.35 11.28
N ILE A 92 8.69 -23.27 11.70
CA ILE A 92 7.71 -22.56 10.86
C ILE A 92 8.43 -21.73 9.80
N GLN A 93 9.53 -21.06 10.19
CA GLN A 93 10.36 -20.28 9.27
C GLN A 93 10.95 -21.16 8.16
N ASP A 94 11.54 -22.31 8.51
CA ASP A 94 12.13 -23.24 7.55
C ASP A 94 11.09 -23.76 6.56
N ARG A 95 9.89 -24.10 7.06
CA ARG A 95 8.78 -24.58 6.21
C ARG A 95 8.28 -23.49 5.26
N LEU A 96 8.17 -22.25 5.73
CA LEU A 96 7.78 -21.12 4.89
C LEU A 96 8.85 -20.82 3.83
N GLN A 97 10.12 -20.82 4.22
CA GLN A 97 11.22 -20.61 3.29
C GLN A 97 11.24 -21.69 2.21
N ALA A 98 11.03 -22.96 2.57
CA ALA A 98 10.95 -24.05 1.61
C ALA A 98 9.80 -23.88 0.60
N GLU A 99 8.63 -23.39 1.04
CA GLU A 99 7.52 -23.09 0.11
C GLU A 99 7.90 -21.95 -0.86
N ILE A 100 8.50 -20.87 -0.35
CA ILE A 100 8.93 -19.73 -1.16
C ILE A 100 9.99 -20.14 -2.19
N GLU A 101 11.00 -20.90 -1.76
CA GLU A 101 12.07 -21.41 -2.63
C GLU A 101 11.50 -22.31 -3.73
N GLN A 102 10.60 -23.24 -3.38
CA GLN A 102 9.95 -24.13 -4.33
C GLN A 102 9.15 -23.37 -5.39
N VAL A 103 8.43 -22.32 -5.00
CA VAL A 103 7.69 -21.48 -5.94
C VAL A 103 8.63 -20.67 -6.83
N LEU A 104 9.73 -20.13 -6.27
CA LEU A 104 10.70 -19.36 -7.02
C LEU A 104 11.44 -20.20 -8.07
N GLU A 105 11.80 -21.44 -7.72
CA GLU A 105 12.40 -22.42 -8.64
C GLU A 105 11.44 -22.76 -9.78
N ASN A 106 10.16 -23.03 -9.47
CA ASN A 106 9.13 -23.35 -10.45
C ASN A 106 8.86 -22.18 -11.42
N ALA A 107 8.94 -20.95 -10.92
CA ALA A 107 8.73 -19.73 -11.70
C ALA A 107 9.97 -19.29 -12.51
N GLY A 108 11.07 -20.04 -12.48
CA GLY A 108 12.31 -19.70 -13.20
C GLY A 108 12.89 -18.34 -12.78
N GLY A 109 12.71 -17.96 -11.51
CA GLY A 109 13.19 -16.69 -10.96
C GLY A 109 12.32 -15.46 -11.25
N LYS A 110 11.17 -15.61 -11.92
CA LYS A 110 10.19 -14.52 -12.12
C LYS A 110 8.82 -14.91 -11.58
N THR A 111 8.61 -14.62 -10.31
CA THR A 111 7.34 -14.86 -9.63
C THR A 111 6.22 -14.00 -10.24
N THR A 112 5.11 -14.64 -10.58
CA THR A 112 3.87 -13.98 -11.03
C THR A 112 2.94 -13.68 -9.85
N TYR A 113 1.86 -12.94 -10.10
CA TYR A 113 0.84 -12.69 -9.08
C TYR A 113 0.13 -13.98 -8.67
N GLU A 114 -0.10 -14.86 -9.64
CA GLU A 114 -0.71 -16.17 -9.46
C GLU A 114 0.16 -17.08 -8.60
N ASP A 115 1.48 -17.06 -8.82
CA ASP A 115 2.45 -17.80 -8.01
C ASP A 115 2.45 -17.34 -6.55
N LEU A 116 2.37 -16.02 -6.32
CA LEU A 116 2.28 -15.45 -4.98
C LEU A 116 1.01 -15.91 -4.26
N HIS A 117 -0.12 -15.91 -4.97
CA HIS A 117 -1.41 -16.31 -4.41
C HIS A 117 -1.52 -17.83 -4.19
N ALA A 118 -0.72 -18.63 -4.89
CA ALA A 118 -0.68 -20.08 -4.73
C ALA A 118 0.07 -20.54 -3.46
N MET A 119 0.84 -19.65 -2.80
CA MET A 119 1.56 -19.95 -1.57
C MET A 119 0.62 -20.07 -0.36
N LYS A 120 0.18 -21.30 -0.11
CA LYS A 120 -0.81 -21.61 0.93
C LYS A 120 -0.24 -21.45 2.33
N TYR A 121 1.02 -21.83 2.55
CA TYR A 121 1.62 -21.73 3.87
C TYR A 121 1.94 -20.29 4.23
N LEU A 122 2.36 -19.47 3.26
CA LEU A 122 2.47 -18.02 3.42
C LEU A 122 1.15 -17.40 3.91
N ASP A 123 0.03 -17.77 3.31
CA ASP A 123 -1.31 -17.29 3.73
C ASP A 123 -1.66 -17.71 5.17
N GLN A 124 -1.31 -18.94 5.57
CA GLN A 124 -1.47 -19.42 6.94
C GLN A 124 -0.62 -18.64 7.95
N VAL A 125 0.63 -18.33 7.60
CA VAL A 125 1.54 -17.55 8.44
C VAL A 125 1.02 -16.12 8.62
N VAL A 126 0.57 -15.49 7.54
CA VAL A 126 0.03 -14.12 7.59
C VAL A 126 -1.29 -14.07 8.37
N SER A 127 -2.13 -15.09 8.24
CA SER A 127 -3.41 -15.20 8.96
C SER A 127 -3.27 -15.60 10.44
N GLY A 128 -2.09 -16.07 10.86
CA GLY A 128 -1.85 -16.56 12.22
C GLY A 128 -2.45 -17.94 12.50
N GLU A 129 -2.75 -18.72 11.45
CA GLU A 129 -3.38 -20.05 11.52
C GLU A 129 -2.38 -21.18 11.25
N CYS A 130 -1.12 -21.04 11.68
CA CYS A 130 -0.11 -22.08 11.50
C CYS A 130 -0.44 -23.34 12.32
N GLN A 131 -0.75 -24.45 11.63
CA GLN A 131 -0.82 -25.81 12.17
C GLN A 131 0.45 -26.61 11.84
#